data_AF-A0A842W7T7-F1
#
_entry.id   AF-A0A842W7T7-F1
#
_cell.length_a   1.000
_cell.length_b   1.000
_cell.length_c   1.000
_cell.angle_alpha   90.00
_cell.angle_beta   90.00
_cell.angle_gamma   90.00
#
_symmetry.space_group_name_H-M   'P 1'
#
loop_
_entity.id
_entity.type
_entity.pdbx_description
1 polymer ?
#
loop_
_entity_poly.entity_id
_entity_poly.type
_entity_poly.pdbx_seq_one_letter_code
_entity_poly.pdbx_strand_id
1 'polypeptide(L)'
;MKRKNVVIGVIGAIILVAILFAMVSLMSSSASSKDLVLNVIKLRTNYDDPVLRAKAITDLNSIVEDIDSSVINEGWRGLAACIPEGCSDDDYMNFIMSAIVDQPNAIEHSDVLIEAIKVHRYWGSNTNVIEFSQALTNTNNLINELHFSTAVNVWNRIVECNGQCEEYDNLFFELIKVIAEL
;
A
#
# COMPACT_ATOMS: atom_id res chain seq x y z
N MET A 1 -50.42 31.10 16.78
CA MET A 1 -49.34 31.42 15.81
C MET A 1 -47.93 31.06 16.29
N LYS A 2 -47.57 31.20 17.58
CA LYS A 2 -46.19 30.95 18.08
C LYS A 2 -45.66 29.51 17.96
N ARG A 3 -46.51 28.46 18.02
CA ARG A 3 -46.05 27.05 17.96
C ARG A 3 -45.53 26.61 16.59
N LYS A 4 -46.07 27.15 15.48
CA LYS A 4 -45.65 26.75 14.12
C LYS A 4 -44.22 27.22 13.81
N ASN A 5 -43.83 28.40 14.28
CA ASN A 5 -42.49 28.95 14.03
C ASN A 5 -41.39 28.20 14.81
N VAL A 6 -41.71 27.66 15.99
CA VAL A 6 -40.77 26.85 16.78
C VAL A 6 -40.50 25.50 16.12
N VAL A 7 -41.55 24.85 15.60
CA VAL A 7 -41.41 23.54 14.92
C VAL A 7 -40.60 23.67 13.63
N ILE A 8 -40.79 24.73 12.85
CA ILE A 8 -40.02 24.97 11.61
C ILE A 8 -38.54 25.20 11.92
N GLY A 9 -38.22 25.93 13.00
CA GLY A 9 -36.83 26.15 13.42
C GLY A 9 -36.12 24.87 13.85
N VAL A 10 -36.80 23.98 14.57
CA VAL A 10 -36.24 22.69 15.00
C VAL A 10 -36.00 21.75 13.81
N ILE A 11 -36.96 21.67 12.87
CA ILE A 11 -36.79 20.86 11.65
C ILE A 11 -35.62 21.38 10.81
N GLY A 12 -35.48 22.71 10.68
CA GLY A 12 -34.36 23.32 9.98
C GLY A 12 -33.00 22.98 10.60
N ALA A 13 -32.90 23.02 11.94
CA ALA A 13 -31.67 22.66 12.65
C ALA A 13 -31.30 21.18 12.47
N ILE A 14 -32.28 20.27 12.52
CA ILE A 14 -32.05 18.83 12.31
C ILE A 14 -31.56 18.54 10.90
N ILE A 15 -32.15 19.18 9.89
CA ILE A 15 -31.72 19.03 8.49
C ILE A 15 -30.29 19.54 8.30
N LEU A 16 -29.94 20.67 8.92
CA LEU A 16 -28.60 21.27 8.81
C LEU A 16 -27.54 20.37 9.45
N VAL A 17 -27.84 19.75 10.60
CA VAL A 17 -26.96 18.77 11.25
C VAL A 17 -26.82 17.50 10.40
N ALA A 18 -27.92 16.99 9.83
CA ALA A 18 -27.88 15.81 8.96
C ALA A 18 -27.05 16.07 7.69
N ILE A 19 -27.15 17.28 7.12
CA ILE A 19 -26.34 17.70 5.96
C ILE A 19 -24.85 17.79 6.35
N LEU A 20 -24.52 18.34 7.53
CA LEU A 20 -23.13 18.39 8.01
C LEU A 20 -22.54 16.98 8.21
N PHE A 21 -23.31 16.05 8.79
CA PHE A 21 -22.90 14.65 8.91
C PHE A 21 -22.75 13.97 7.54
N ALA A 22 -23.67 14.22 6.61
CA ALA A 22 -23.57 13.69 5.25
C ALA A 22 -22.35 14.25 4.50
N MET A 23 -22.02 15.55 4.67
CA MET A 23 -20.83 16.14 4.08
C MET A 23 -19.54 15.57 4.68
N VAL A 24 -19.47 15.37 6.01
CA VAL A 24 -18.32 14.72 6.67
C VAL A 24 -18.17 13.27 6.18
N SER A 25 -19.27 12.54 6.02
CA SER A 25 -19.27 11.17 5.51
C SER A 25 -19.01 11.06 3.99
N LEU A 26 -19.18 12.16 3.23
CA LEU A 26 -18.83 12.24 1.81
C LEU A 26 -17.39 12.70 1.57
N MET A 27 -16.74 13.30 2.58
CA MET A 27 -15.32 13.69 2.52
C MET A 27 -14.39 12.64 3.12
N SER A 28 -14.91 11.58 3.76
CA SER A 28 -14.15 10.36 4.02
C SER A 28 -13.98 9.59 2.71
N SER A 29 -13.10 10.09 1.83
CA SER A 29 -12.37 9.21 0.93
C SER A 29 -11.69 8.19 1.84
N SER A 30 -12.29 6.99 2.00
CA SER A 30 -11.69 5.94 2.80
C SER A 30 -10.31 5.69 2.24
N ALA A 31 -9.28 6.09 2.99
CA ALA A 31 -7.90 5.86 2.59
C ALA A 31 -7.75 4.38 2.26
N SER A 32 -7.15 4.07 1.12
CA SER A 32 -7.12 2.71 0.58
C SER A 32 -5.76 2.06 0.80
N SER A 33 -5.69 0.73 0.81
CA SER A 33 -4.38 0.06 0.75
C SER A 33 -3.56 0.46 -0.48
N LYS A 34 -4.18 0.89 -1.60
CA LYS A 34 -3.45 1.47 -2.75
C LYS A 34 -2.66 2.71 -2.32
N ASP A 35 -3.32 3.66 -1.66
CA ASP A 35 -2.68 4.89 -1.16
C ASP A 35 -1.58 4.58 -0.15
N LEU A 36 -1.83 3.61 0.73
CA LEU A 36 -0.85 3.14 1.71
C LEU A 36 0.41 2.60 1.03
N VAL A 37 0.26 1.65 0.09
CA VAL A 37 1.40 1.06 -0.65
C VAL A 37 2.22 2.13 -1.36
N LEU A 38 1.57 3.03 -2.10
CA LEU A 38 2.27 4.10 -2.82
C LEU A 38 3.02 5.06 -1.88
N ASN A 39 2.44 5.37 -0.71
CA ASN A 39 3.11 6.23 0.27
C ASN A 39 4.26 5.51 1.01
N VAL A 40 4.20 4.19 1.18
CA VAL A 40 5.31 3.39 1.73
C VAL A 40 6.50 3.42 0.76
N ILE A 41 6.25 3.25 -0.53
CA ILE A 41 7.29 3.38 -1.57
C ILE A 41 7.88 4.78 -1.56
N LYS A 42 7.03 5.83 -1.46
CA LYS A 42 7.48 7.22 -1.35
C LYS A 42 8.33 7.46 -0.11
N LEU A 43 7.99 6.88 1.04
CA LEU A 43 8.79 6.96 2.26
C LEU A 43 10.18 6.37 2.04
N ARG A 44 10.26 5.17 1.46
CA ARG A 44 11.53 4.51 1.13
C ARG A 44 12.38 5.38 0.18
N THR A 45 11.81 5.85 -0.93
CA THR A 45 12.55 6.65 -1.93
C THR A 45 13.08 7.95 -1.36
N ASN A 46 12.39 8.54 -0.38
CA ASN A 46 12.78 9.81 0.22
C ASN A 46 13.60 9.64 1.51
N TYR A 47 14.12 8.45 1.80
CA TYR A 47 14.74 8.15 3.09
C TYR A 47 15.91 9.10 3.44
N ASP A 48 16.72 9.48 2.44
CA ASP A 48 17.91 10.32 2.63
C ASP A 48 17.59 11.81 2.82
N ASP A 49 16.39 12.26 2.41
CA ASP A 49 15.94 13.64 2.63
C ASP A 49 15.12 13.71 3.92
N PRO A 50 15.63 14.33 5.00
CA PRO A 50 14.95 14.35 6.29
C PRO A 50 13.61 15.08 6.26
N VAL A 51 13.45 16.08 5.39
CA VAL A 51 12.21 16.86 5.27
C VAL A 51 11.16 16.05 4.52
N LEU A 52 11.53 15.46 3.39
CA LEU A 52 10.62 14.61 2.62
C LEU A 52 10.25 13.34 3.38
N ARG A 53 11.20 12.77 4.13
CA ARG A 53 10.95 11.63 5.03
C ARG A 53 9.95 11.99 6.13
N ALA A 54 10.15 13.10 6.85
CA ALA A 54 9.21 13.54 7.90
C ALA A 54 7.79 13.79 7.35
N LYS A 55 7.71 14.35 6.14
CA LYS A 55 6.43 14.52 5.44
C LYS A 55 5.79 13.17 5.09
N ALA A 56 6.55 12.24 4.51
CA ALA A 56 6.03 10.91 4.15
C ALA A 56 5.55 10.12 5.39
N ILE A 57 6.25 10.21 6.52
CA ILE A 57 5.80 9.62 7.80
C ILE A 57 4.46 10.22 8.23
N THR A 58 4.32 11.55 8.14
CA THR A 58 3.08 12.24 8.50
C THR A 58 1.92 11.81 7.61
N ASP A 59 2.14 11.80 6.29
CA ASP A 59 1.17 11.37 5.28
C ASP A 59 0.74 9.90 5.56
N LEU A 60 1.71 9.01 5.83
CA LEU A 60 1.45 7.60 6.15
C LEU A 60 0.68 7.41 7.45
N ASN A 61 1.03 8.16 8.51
CA ASN A 61 0.34 8.04 9.79
C ASN A 61 -1.14 8.41 9.66
N SER A 62 -1.47 9.44 8.89
CA SER A 62 -2.86 9.79 8.59
C SER A 62 -3.60 8.67 7.85
N ILE A 63 -2.97 8.08 6.82
CA ILE A 63 -3.58 6.97 6.05
C ILE A 63 -3.82 5.75 6.94
N VAL A 64 -2.86 5.40 7.80
CA VAL A 64 -2.98 4.25 8.72
C VAL A 64 -4.11 4.47 9.74
N GLU A 65 -4.23 5.69 10.29
CA GLU A 65 -5.32 6.08 11.19
C GLU A 65 -6.68 6.02 10.48
N ASP A 66 -6.77 6.46 9.23
CA ASP A 66 -8.00 6.45 8.44
C ASP A 66 -8.46 5.04 8.05
N ILE A 67 -7.53 4.11 7.82
CA ILE A 67 -7.83 2.71 7.51
C ILE A 67 -8.37 1.94 8.74
N ASP A 68 -7.89 2.26 9.94
CA ASP A 68 -8.31 1.64 11.21
C ASP A 68 -8.28 0.10 11.22
N SER A 69 -7.25 -0.50 10.64
CA SER A 69 -7.02 -1.96 10.68
C SER A 69 -5.96 -2.34 11.70
N SER A 70 -6.22 -3.35 12.53
CA SER A 70 -5.23 -3.80 13.53
C SER A 70 -3.96 -4.36 12.90
N VAL A 71 -4.09 -5.06 11.76
CA VAL A 71 -2.96 -5.63 11.00
C VAL A 71 -2.08 -4.52 10.44
N ILE A 72 -2.71 -3.51 9.84
CA ILE A 72 -2.00 -2.35 9.27
C ILE A 72 -1.37 -1.51 10.39
N ASN A 73 -2.08 -1.28 11.49
CA ASN A 73 -1.54 -0.56 12.65
C ASN A 73 -0.31 -1.25 13.26
N GLU A 74 -0.33 -2.58 13.39
CA GLU A 74 0.81 -3.34 13.90
C GLU A 74 1.99 -3.32 12.92
N GLY A 75 1.74 -3.54 11.63
CA GLY A 75 2.76 -3.45 10.59
C GLY A 75 3.40 -2.06 10.53
N TRP A 76 2.59 -1.00 10.65
CA TRP A 76 3.08 0.38 10.68
C TRP A 76 3.96 0.64 11.89
N ARG A 77 3.57 0.18 13.09
CA ARG A 77 4.42 0.31 14.28
C ARG A 77 5.76 -0.39 14.12
N GLY A 78 5.78 -1.57 13.50
CA GLY A 78 7.00 -2.30 13.18
C GLY A 78 7.91 -1.49 12.25
N LEU A 79 7.38 -1.01 11.13
CA LEU A 79 8.13 -0.19 10.19
C LEU A 79 8.59 1.14 10.82
N ALA A 80 7.70 1.85 11.52
CA ALA A 80 8.01 3.12 12.17
C ALA A 80 9.13 3.01 13.22
N ALA A 81 9.27 1.85 13.86
CA ALA A 81 10.33 1.60 14.84
C ALA A 81 11.73 1.56 14.22
N CYS A 82 11.89 1.07 12.97
CA CYS A 82 13.20 1.02 12.31
C CYS A 82 13.57 2.31 11.56
N ILE A 83 12.62 3.19 11.24
CA ILE A 83 12.87 4.40 10.43
C ILE A 83 14.05 5.25 10.98
N PRO A 84 14.16 5.52 12.30
CA PRO A 84 15.26 6.33 12.82
C PRO A 84 16.65 5.73 12.59
N GLU A 85 16.74 4.41 12.53
CA GLU A 85 18.00 3.65 12.42
C GLU A 85 18.30 3.16 11.00
N GLY A 86 17.27 3.13 10.13
CA GLY A 86 17.35 2.61 8.78
C GLY A 86 16.60 1.28 8.67
N CYS A 87 15.44 1.31 8.05
CA CYS A 87 14.70 0.10 7.71
C CYS A 87 15.35 -0.61 6.51
N SER A 88 15.35 -1.93 6.53
CA SER A 88 15.70 -2.74 5.37
C SER A 88 14.58 -2.72 4.33
N ASP A 89 14.89 -3.10 3.09
CA ASP A 89 13.89 -3.24 2.03
C ASP A 89 12.84 -4.30 2.37
N ASP A 90 13.25 -5.35 3.09
CA ASP A 90 12.34 -6.36 3.62
C ASP A 90 11.30 -5.77 4.58
N ASP A 91 11.66 -4.80 5.42
CA ASP A 91 10.71 -4.16 6.35
C ASP A 91 9.60 -3.42 5.59
N TYR A 92 9.97 -2.69 4.54
CA TYR A 92 9.01 -2.02 3.66
C TYR A 92 8.14 -3.03 2.90
N MET A 93 8.75 -4.08 2.33
CA MET A 93 8.02 -5.14 1.61
C MET A 93 7.04 -5.89 2.51
N ASN A 94 7.42 -6.17 3.75
CA ASN A 94 6.57 -6.81 4.74
C ASN A 94 5.35 -5.95 5.07
N PHE A 95 5.53 -4.64 5.23
CA PHE A 95 4.42 -3.75 5.50
C PHE A 95 3.48 -3.61 4.28
N ILE A 96 4.03 -3.50 3.07
CA ILE A 96 3.27 -3.52 1.82
C ILE A 96 2.45 -4.81 1.70
N MET A 97 3.06 -5.97 1.97
CA MET A 97 2.38 -7.26 1.94
C MET A 97 1.21 -7.31 2.93
N SER A 98 1.40 -6.83 4.16
CA SER A 98 0.31 -6.74 5.14
C SER A 98 -0.84 -5.86 4.66
N ALA A 99 -0.54 -4.71 4.05
CA ALA A 99 -1.56 -3.81 3.49
C ALA A 99 -2.37 -4.47 2.37
N ILE A 100 -1.70 -5.18 1.47
CA ILE A 100 -2.36 -5.88 0.34
C ILE A 100 -3.22 -7.03 0.86
N VAL A 101 -2.73 -7.84 1.80
CA VAL A 101 -3.45 -8.99 2.34
C VAL A 101 -4.66 -8.57 3.19
N ASP A 102 -4.55 -7.45 3.92
CA ASP A 102 -5.64 -6.93 4.75
C ASP A 102 -6.82 -6.40 3.90
N GLN A 103 -6.51 -5.76 2.77
CA GLN A 103 -7.51 -5.22 1.85
C GLN A 103 -7.23 -5.61 0.39
N PRO A 104 -7.39 -6.90 0.01
CA PRO A 104 -7.01 -7.38 -1.32
C PRO A 104 -7.79 -6.69 -2.44
N ASN A 105 -9.04 -6.30 -2.18
CA ASN A 105 -9.88 -5.64 -3.19
C ASN A 105 -9.57 -4.15 -3.39
N ALA A 106 -8.66 -3.56 -2.59
CA ALA A 106 -8.30 -2.14 -2.69
C ALA A 106 -7.26 -1.87 -3.79
N ILE A 107 -6.58 -2.90 -4.31
CA ILE A 107 -5.61 -2.80 -5.40
C ILE A 107 -6.01 -3.80 -6.48
N GLU A 108 -6.23 -3.30 -7.69
CA GLU A 108 -6.44 -4.17 -8.85
C GLU A 108 -5.18 -5.01 -9.07
N HIS A 109 -5.34 -6.33 -9.20
CA HIS A 109 -4.22 -7.28 -9.31
C HIS A 109 -3.36 -7.45 -8.05
N SER A 110 -3.98 -7.37 -6.87
CA SER A 110 -3.33 -7.67 -5.57
C SER A 110 -2.62 -9.02 -5.51
N ASP A 111 -3.12 -10.00 -6.25
CA ASP A 111 -2.55 -11.35 -6.37
C ASP A 111 -1.17 -11.34 -7.04
N VAL A 112 -0.98 -10.54 -8.09
CA VAL A 112 0.33 -10.35 -8.73
C VAL A 112 1.33 -9.80 -7.72
N LEU A 113 0.92 -8.79 -6.95
CA LEU A 113 1.78 -8.16 -5.95
C LEU A 113 2.17 -9.14 -4.83
N ILE A 114 1.21 -9.93 -4.34
CA ILE A 114 1.46 -10.95 -3.33
C ILE A 114 2.50 -11.96 -3.81
N GLU A 115 2.33 -12.51 -5.02
CA GLU A 115 3.25 -13.50 -5.55
C GLU A 115 4.63 -12.89 -5.84
N ALA A 116 4.70 -11.66 -6.37
CA ALA A 116 5.96 -10.94 -6.58
C ALA A 116 6.72 -10.72 -5.27
N ILE A 117 6.06 -10.29 -4.19
CA ILE A 117 6.71 -10.10 -2.88
C ILE A 117 7.18 -11.44 -2.29
N LYS A 118 6.44 -12.54 -2.51
CA LYS A 118 6.92 -13.89 -2.13
C LYS A 118 8.19 -14.28 -2.90
N VAL A 119 8.25 -13.97 -4.20
CA VAL A 119 9.45 -14.23 -5.01
C VAL A 119 10.65 -13.47 -4.45
N HIS A 120 10.49 -12.19 -4.14
CA HIS A 120 11.52 -11.39 -3.47
C HIS A 120 12.00 -12.04 -2.17
N ARG A 121 11.07 -12.36 -1.26
CA ARG A 121 11.38 -12.97 0.04
C ARG A 121 12.12 -14.30 -0.05
N TYR A 122 11.81 -15.14 -1.03
CA TYR A 122 12.41 -16.46 -1.16
C TYR A 122 13.57 -16.53 -2.15
N TRP A 123 13.97 -15.39 -2.73
CA TRP A 123 15.06 -15.36 -3.70
C TRP A 123 16.36 -15.88 -3.08
N GLY A 124 16.98 -16.86 -3.72
CA GLY A 124 18.20 -17.49 -3.22
C GLY A 124 18.03 -18.33 -1.93
N SER A 125 16.80 -18.57 -1.48
CA SER A 125 16.53 -19.41 -0.31
C SER A 125 16.85 -20.88 -0.61
N ASN A 126 17.72 -21.48 0.21
CA ASN A 126 18.02 -22.91 0.13
C ASN A 126 16.98 -23.79 0.86
N THR A 127 16.11 -23.19 1.67
CA THR A 127 15.11 -23.92 2.49
C THR A 127 13.71 -23.87 1.89
N ASN A 128 13.37 -22.79 1.18
CA ASN A 128 12.02 -22.54 0.64
C ASN A 128 11.99 -22.65 -0.89
N VAL A 129 12.71 -23.63 -1.44
CA VAL A 129 12.89 -23.80 -2.90
C VAL A 129 11.56 -24.08 -3.60
N ILE A 130 10.65 -24.81 -2.95
CA ILE A 130 9.34 -25.15 -3.50
C ILE A 130 8.46 -23.89 -3.56
N GLU A 131 8.40 -23.15 -2.47
CA GLU A 131 7.65 -21.90 -2.35
C GLU A 131 8.17 -20.85 -3.32
N PHE A 132 9.50 -20.72 -3.46
CA PHE A 132 10.13 -19.85 -4.45
C PHE A 132 9.72 -20.24 -5.88
N SER A 133 9.84 -21.53 -6.23
CA SER A 133 9.50 -22.02 -7.57
C SER A 133 8.02 -21.79 -7.94
N GLN A 134 7.12 -22.03 -6.98
CA GLN A 134 5.70 -21.76 -7.14
C GLN A 134 5.42 -20.27 -7.32
N ALA A 135 5.95 -19.43 -6.42
CA ALA A 135 5.76 -17.98 -6.50
C ALA A 135 6.30 -17.41 -7.81
N LEU A 136 7.47 -17.88 -8.27
CA LEU A 136 8.08 -17.44 -9.53
C LEU A 136 7.23 -17.84 -10.74
N THR A 137 6.71 -19.06 -10.75
CA THR A 137 5.83 -19.55 -11.81
C THR A 137 4.52 -18.77 -11.84
N ASN A 138 3.89 -18.55 -10.68
CA ASN A 138 2.64 -17.80 -10.57
C ASN A 138 2.84 -16.35 -11.01
N THR A 139 3.88 -15.69 -10.51
CA THR A 139 4.18 -14.30 -10.86
C THR A 139 4.40 -14.14 -12.37
N ASN A 140 5.16 -15.06 -13.00
CA ASN A 140 5.33 -15.07 -14.45
C ASN A 140 4.01 -15.17 -15.21
N ASN A 141 3.12 -16.07 -14.79
CA ASN A 141 1.83 -16.25 -15.47
C ASN A 141 0.96 -15.01 -15.32
N LEU A 142 0.78 -14.54 -14.07
CA LEU A 142 -0.08 -13.42 -13.76
C LEU A 142 0.39 -12.13 -14.46
N ILE A 143 1.70 -11.84 -14.47
CA ILE A 143 2.25 -10.65 -15.15
C ILE A 143 2.03 -10.70 -16.66
N ASN A 144 2.13 -11.88 -17.28
CA ASN A 144 1.84 -12.02 -18.72
C ASN A 144 0.35 -11.86 -19.03
N GLU A 145 -0.53 -12.31 -18.13
CA GLU A 145 -1.99 -12.16 -18.24
C GLU A 145 -2.46 -10.71 -18.08
N LEU A 146 -1.70 -9.84 -17.39
CA LEU A 146 -1.99 -8.40 -17.32
C LEU A 146 -1.97 -7.72 -18.70
N HIS A 147 -1.25 -8.30 -19.67
CA HIS A 147 -1.00 -7.70 -20.99
C HIS A 147 -0.44 -6.27 -20.93
N PHE A 148 0.22 -5.91 -19.82
CA PHE A 148 0.77 -4.58 -19.59
C PHE A 148 2.29 -4.58 -19.78
N SER A 149 2.74 -4.01 -20.90
CA SER A 149 4.14 -4.09 -21.32
C SER A 149 5.13 -3.52 -20.31
N THR A 150 4.76 -2.46 -19.59
CA THR A 150 5.64 -1.88 -18.56
C THR A 150 5.89 -2.87 -17.42
N ALA A 151 4.84 -3.50 -16.87
CA ALA A 151 5.00 -4.51 -15.81
C ALA A 151 5.83 -5.71 -16.29
N VAL A 152 5.54 -6.21 -17.50
CA VAL A 152 6.30 -7.31 -18.12
C VAL A 152 7.79 -6.96 -18.25
N ASN A 153 8.10 -5.75 -18.70
CA ASN A 153 9.49 -5.31 -18.88
C ASN A 153 10.24 -5.20 -17.54
N VAL A 154 9.62 -4.61 -16.51
CA VAL A 154 10.22 -4.51 -15.18
C VAL A 154 10.44 -5.91 -14.60
N TRP A 155 9.47 -6.80 -14.73
CA TRP A 155 9.60 -8.18 -14.28
C TRP A 155 10.71 -8.96 -14.98
N ASN A 156 10.85 -8.82 -16.30
CA ASN A 156 11.95 -9.46 -17.02
C ASN A 156 13.31 -8.96 -16.52
N ARG A 157 13.45 -7.67 -16.21
CA ARG A 157 14.68 -7.11 -15.61
C ARG A 157 14.97 -7.73 -14.24
N ILE A 158 13.95 -7.95 -13.41
CA ILE A 158 14.09 -8.64 -12.11
C ILE A 158 14.65 -10.05 -12.32
N VAL A 159 14.07 -10.81 -13.23
CA VAL A 159 14.48 -12.19 -13.51
C VAL A 159 15.89 -12.25 -14.09
N GLU A 160 16.22 -11.37 -15.04
CA GLU A 160 17.55 -11.26 -15.66
C GLU A 160 18.62 -10.87 -14.65
N CYS A 161 18.30 -9.95 -13.74
CA CYS A 161 19.17 -9.54 -12.64
C CYS A 161 19.53 -10.71 -11.72
N ASN A 162 18.63 -11.68 -11.56
CA ASN A 162 18.84 -12.90 -10.79
C ASN A 162 19.32 -12.66 -9.33
N GLY A 163 18.90 -11.56 -8.71
CA GLY A 163 19.33 -11.19 -7.35
C GLY A 163 20.79 -10.70 -7.25
N GLN A 164 21.45 -10.41 -8.37
CA GLN A 164 22.88 -10.04 -8.39
C GLN A 164 23.13 -8.56 -8.72
N CYS A 165 22.14 -7.85 -9.25
CA CYS A 165 22.26 -6.43 -9.58
C CYS A 165 22.05 -5.55 -8.35
N GLU A 166 22.73 -4.40 -8.32
CA GLU A 166 22.59 -3.40 -7.24
C GLU A 166 21.18 -2.81 -7.15
N GLU A 167 20.47 -2.80 -8.28
CA GLU A 167 19.10 -2.29 -8.40
C GLU A 167 18.01 -3.33 -8.09
N TYR A 168 18.37 -4.54 -7.62
CA TYR A 168 17.42 -5.65 -7.46
C TYR A 168 16.17 -5.26 -6.66
N ASP A 169 16.34 -4.71 -5.47
CA ASP A 169 15.20 -4.29 -4.63
C ASP A 169 14.44 -3.12 -5.25
N ASN A 170 15.17 -2.18 -5.88
CA ASN A 170 14.55 -1.05 -6.58
C ASN A 170 13.61 -1.52 -7.70
N LEU A 171 13.97 -2.59 -8.43
CA LEU A 171 13.12 -3.16 -9.46
C LEU A 171 11.82 -3.75 -8.88
N PHE A 172 11.86 -4.38 -7.71
CA PHE A 172 10.64 -4.87 -7.07
C PHE A 172 9.73 -3.71 -6.62
N PHE A 173 10.29 -2.65 -6.02
CA PHE A 173 9.48 -1.46 -5.69
C PHE A 173 8.93 -0.76 -6.93
N GLU A 174 9.69 -0.73 -8.02
CA GLU A 174 9.22 -0.25 -9.34
C GLU A 174 8.04 -1.09 -9.83
N LEU A 175 8.15 -2.42 -9.80
CA LEU A 175 7.09 -3.33 -10.22
C LEU A 175 5.82 -3.15 -9.38
N ILE A 176 5.96 -3.08 -8.05
CA ILE A 176 4.85 -2.89 -7.13
C ILE A 176 4.14 -1.57 -7.44
N LYS A 177 4.89 -0.49 -7.61
CA LYS A 177 4.33 0.81 -7.97
C LYS A 177 3.56 0.74 -9.29
N VAL A 178 4.18 0.18 -10.33
CA VAL A 178 3.60 0.05 -11.67
C VAL A 178 2.27 -0.71 -11.63
N ILE A 179 2.20 -1.82 -10.90
CA ILE A 179 0.97 -2.61 -10.79
C ILE A 179 -0.06 -1.92 -9.90
N ALA A 180 0.35 -1.34 -8.76
CA ALA A 180 -0.57 -0.65 -7.87
C ALA A 180 -1.22 0.58 -8.52
N GLU A 181 -0.57 1.20 -9.52
CA GLU A 181 -1.07 2.35 -10.28
C GLU A 181 -2.03 1.97 -11.42
N LEU A 182 -2.12 0.70 -11.82
CA LEU A 182 -3.17 0.20 -12.71
C LEU A 182 -4.56 0.48 -12.11
#